data_AF-A0AAJ0MEM2-F1
#
_entry.id   AF-A0AAJ0MEM2-F1
#
_cell.length_a   1.000
_cell.length_b   1.000
_cell.length_c   1.000
_cell.angle_alpha   90.00
_cell.angle_beta   90.00
_cell.angle_gamma   90.00
#
_symmetry.space_group_name_H-M   'P 1'
#
loop_
_entity.id
_entity.type
_entity.pdbx_description
1 polymer ?
#
loop_
_entity_poly.entity_id
_entity_poly.type
_entity_poly.pdbx_seq_one_letter_code
_entity_poly.pdbx_strand_id
1 'polypeptide(L)'
;MPKLQVMELWNGRPGFACIFRYYRNQETQGWKPTLTLLSTWDLNPEPRVIEAWEKVAEKHGVPFQLVVDVSTLPPSSVFKCCGSMLHLLELKELILQPTSMCQI
;
A
#
# COMPACT_ATOMS: atom_id res chain seq x y z
N MET A 1 -8.01 12.74 10.13
CA MET A 1 -6.96 13.14 9.17
C MET A 1 -7.60 13.79 7.94
N PRO A 2 -7.89 15.10 7.99
CA PRO A 2 -8.76 15.78 7.01
C PRO A 2 -8.12 16.01 5.63
N LYS A 3 -6.81 15.79 5.46
CA LYS A 3 -6.11 15.99 4.17
C LYS A 3 -5.39 14.74 3.68
N LEU A 4 -5.65 13.56 4.24
CA LEU A 4 -4.94 12.35 3.87
C LEU A 4 -5.28 11.96 2.43
N GLN A 5 -4.28 12.03 1.55
CA GLN A 5 -4.36 11.59 0.16
C GLN A 5 -3.59 10.30 -0.01
N VAL A 6 -2.38 10.18 0.55
CA VAL A 6 -1.59 8.96 0.46
C VAL A 6 -1.15 8.54 1.85
N MET A 7 -1.25 7.26 2.15
CA MET A 7 -0.59 6.63 3.29
C MET A 7 0.01 5.32 2.83
N GLU A 8 1.29 5.13 3.09
CA GLU A 8 2.00 3.90 2.78
C GLU A 8 2.72 3.41 4.04
N LEU A 9 2.47 2.16 4.42
CA LEU A 9 3.16 1.47 5.48
C LEU A 9 3.96 0.33 4.88
N TRP A 10 5.24 0.29 5.25
CA TRP A 10 6.23 -0.62 4.75
C TRP A 10 6.67 -1.49 5.91
N ASN A 11 6.54 -2.80 5.76
CA ASN A 11 7.10 -3.74 6.73
C ASN A 11 7.93 -4.75 5.95
N GLY A 12 9.20 -4.89 6.29
CA GLY A 12 10.09 -5.75 5.55
C GLY A 12 11.25 -6.27 6.39
N ARG A 13 11.53 -7.55 6.23
CA ARG A 13 12.73 -8.27 6.67
C ARG A 13 13.06 -9.35 5.63
N PRO A 14 14.26 -9.94 5.64
CA PRO A 14 14.56 -11.05 4.73
C PRO A 14 13.49 -12.15 4.82
N GLY A 15 12.93 -12.54 3.68
CA GLY A 15 11.87 -13.55 3.61
C GLY A 15 10.43 -13.04 3.77
N PHE A 16 10.24 -11.85 4.33
CA PHE A 16 8.91 -11.32 4.66
C PHE A 16 8.87 -9.82 4.40
N ALA A 17 8.13 -9.37 3.37
CA ALA A 17 7.74 -7.98 3.33
C ALA A 17 6.31 -7.76 2.80
N CYS A 18 5.75 -6.63 3.19
CA CYS A 18 4.45 -6.15 2.74
C CYS A 18 4.42 -4.63 2.63
N ILE A 19 3.61 -4.15 1.68
CA ILE A 19 3.12 -2.78 1.62
C ILE A 19 1.64 -2.78 1.93
N PHE A 20 1.25 -1.85 2.79
CA PHE A 20 -0.11 -1.40 2.91
C PHE A 20 -0.21 0.03 2.39
N ARG A 21 -1.06 0.29 1.40
CA ARG A 21 -1.23 1.61 0.80
C ARG A 21 -2.70 2.00 0.79
N TYR A 22 -2.99 3.18 1.32
CA TYR A 22 -4.21 3.92 1.02
C TYR A 22 -3.86 5.04 0.06
N TYR A 23 -4.61 5.13 -1.04
CA TYR A 23 -4.47 6.19 -2.02
C TYR A 23 -5.78 6.91 -2.24
N ARG A 24 -5.67 8.25 -2.35
CA ARG A 24 -6.74 9.15 -2.70
C ARG A 24 -6.38 10.27 -3.66
N ASN A 25 -7.06 10.32 -4.80
CA ASN A 25 -6.93 11.38 -5.81
C ASN A 25 -8.28 12.03 -6.13
N GLN A 26 -8.49 13.23 -5.62
CA GLN A 26 -9.73 13.98 -5.86
C GLN A 26 -9.74 14.74 -7.20
N GLU A 27 -8.62 14.78 -7.94
CA GLU A 27 -8.51 15.55 -9.18
C GLU A 27 -9.10 14.81 -10.38
N THR A 28 -9.31 13.50 -10.29
CA THR A 28 -9.87 12.67 -11.36
C THR A 28 -11.34 12.40 -11.10
N GLN A 29 -12.23 12.79 -12.02
CA GLN A 29 -13.65 12.46 -11.93
C GLN A 29 -13.87 10.95 -11.89
N GLY A 30 -14.76 10.48 -10.99
CA GLY A 30 -15.11 9.06 -10.85
C GLY A 30 -14.05 8.20 -10.16
N TRP A 31 -12.97 8.80 -9.65
CA TRP A 31 -11.94 8.08 -8.94
C TRP A 31 -12.44 7.55 -7.57
N LYS A 32 -11.97 6.36 -7.18
CA LYS A 32 -12.37 5.66 -5.95
C LYS A 32 -11.18 5.43 -5.01
N PRO A 33 -11.34 5.67 -3.70
CA PRO A 33 -10.39 5.27 -2.67
C PRO A 33 -9.94 3.84 -2.85
N THR A 34 -8.62 3.66 -2.87
CA THR A 34 -8.02 2.36 -3.08
C THR A 34 -7.17 2.01 -1.87
N LEU A 35 -7.42 0.84 -1.33
CA LEU A 35 -6.60 0.19 -0.34
C LEU A 35 -5.87 -0.97 -1.01
N THR A 36 -4.56 -0.86 -1.15
CA THR A 36 -3.71 -1.91 -1.71
C THR A 36 -2.94 -2.59 -0.59
N LEU A 37 -2.98 -3.91 -0.57
CA LEU A 37 -2.14 -4.75 0.28
C LEU A 37 -1.34 -5.69 -0.60
N LEU A 38 -0.03 -5.50 -0.63
CA LEU A 38 0.89 -6.33 -1.38
C LEU A 38 1.83 -7.00 -0.40
N SER A 39 1.97 -8.33 -0.43
CA SER A 39 2.75 -9.05 0.58
C SER A 39 3.37 -10.34 0.03
N THR A 40 4.46 -10.82 0.64
CA THR A 40 5.11 -12.10 0.24
C THR A 40 4.53 -13.34 0.90
N TRP A 41 3.47 -13.17 1.70
CA TRP A 41 2.74 -14.26 2.32
C TRP A 41 1.24 -13.99 2.17
N ASP A 42 0.41 -14.97 2.50
CA ASP A 42 -1.04 -14.76 2.50
C ASP A 42 -1.41 -13.80 3.64
N LEU A 43 -1.68 -12.55 3.29
CA LEU A 43 -2.06 -11.49 4.21
C LEU A 43 -3.30 -10.80 3.68
N ASN A 44 -4.35 -10.79 4.49
CA ASN A 44 -5.59 -10.11 4.19
C ASN A 44 -5.89 -9.08 5.28
N PRO A 45 -6.39 -7.88 4.94
CA PRO A 45 -6.80 -6.93 5.96
C PRO A 45 -8.03 -7.45 6.69
N GLU A 46 -8.04 -7.32 8.02
CA GLU A 46 -9.22 -7.67 8.80
C GLU A 46 -10.43 -6.80 8.38
N PRO A 47 -11.67 -7.30 8.47
CA PRO A 47 -12.86 -6.52 8.13
C PRO A 47 -12.93 -5.16 8.84
N ARG A 48 -12.51 -5.11 10.11
CA ARG A 48 -12.45 -3.87 10.91
C ARG A 48 -11.49 -2.83 10.33
N VAL A 49 -10.40 -3.27 9.69
CA VAL A 49 -9.46 -2.38 9.01
C VAL A 49 -10.13 -1.78 7.77
N ILE A 50 -10.80 -2.60 6.97
CA ILE A 50 -11.55 -2.15 5.78
C ILE A 50 -12.61 -1.11 6.19
N GLU A 51 -13.44 -1.42 7.18
CA GLU A 51 -14.47 -0.50 7.70
C GLU A 51 -13.89 0.83 8.21
N ALA A 52 -12.73 0.78 8.87
CA ALA A 52 -12.06 1.99 9.34
C ALA A 52 -11.62 2.87 8.17
N TRP A 53 -11.11 2.28 7.09
CA TRP A 53 -10.70 3.00 5.88
C TRP A 53 -11.86 3.48 5.02
N GLU A 54 -12.98 2.76 5.00
CA GLU A 54 -14.25 3.24 4.43
C GLU A 54 -14.73 4.50 5.14
N LYS A 55 -14.75 4.52 6.48
CA LYS A 55 -15.10 5.73 7.26
C LYS A 55 -14.16 6.90 7.00
N VAL A 56 -12.88 6.63 6.70
CA VAL A 56 -11.93 7.66 6.29
C VAL A 56 -12.34 8.22 4.92
N ALA A 57 -12.63 7.36 3.94
CA ALA A 57 -13.09 7.74 2.61
C ALA A 57 -14.42 8.52 2.62
N GLU A 58 -15.39 8.12 3.44
CA GLU A 58 -16.69 8.77 3.57
C GLU A 58 -16.56 10.22 4.07
N LYS A 59 -15.70 10.45 5.08
CA LYS A 59 -15.41 11.80 5.60
C LYS A 59 -14.84 12.75 4.55
N HIS A 60 -14.36 12.20 3.44
CA HIS A 60 -13.76 12.94 2.33
C HIS A 60 -14.72 13.18 1.16
N GLY A 61 -16.02 12.91 1.35
CA GLY A 61 -17.05 13.19 0.35
C GLY A 61 -17.03 12.21 -0.82
N VAL A 62 -16.43 11.03 -0.66
CA VAL A 62 -16.53 9.95 -1.64
C VAL A 62 -17.58 8.94 -1.15
N PRO A 63 -18.80 8.97 -1.69
CA PRO A 63 -19.91 8.14 -1.21
C PRO A 63 -19.83 6.67 -1.66
N PHE A 64 -18.77 6.26 -2.38
CA PHE A 64 -18.70 4.95 -3.01
C PHE A 64 -17.46 4.15 -2.58
N GLN A 65 -17.76 2.92 -2.14
CA GLN A 65 -16.94 1.74 -1.87
C GLN A 65 -15.43 1.92 -2.07
N LEU A 66 -14.71 1.78 -0.96
CA LEU A 66 -13.27 1.55 -0.94
C LEU A 66 -12.96 0.32 -1.81
N VAL A 67 -12.12 0.50 -2.83
CA VAL A 67 -11.59 -0.59 -3.62
C VAL A 67 -10.48 -1.25 -2.80
N VAL A 68 -10.62 -2.53 -2.48
CA VAL A 68 -9.58 -3.29 -1.79
C VAL A 68 -8.89 -4.20 -2.80
N ASP A 69 -7.61 -3.97 -3.00
CA ASP A 69 -6.73 -4.77 -3.86
C ASP A 69 -5.74 -5.52 -2.98
N VAL A 70 -5.87 -6.85 -2.93
CA VAL A 70 -4.97 -7.72 -2.17
C VAL A 70 -4.25 -8.60 -3.15
N SER A 71 -2.91 -8.57 -3.08
CA SER A 71 -2.06 -9.34 -3.97
C SER A 71 -0.94 -9.99 -3.16
N THR A 72 -0.70 -11.28 -3.43
CA THR A 72 0.41 -12.03 -2.84
C THR A 72 1.50 -12.20 -3.88
N LEU A 73 2.70 -11.72 -3.56
CA LEU A 73 3.89 -11.88 -4.36
C LEU A 73 4.42 -13.33 -4.25
N PRO A 74 5.13 -13.83 -5.28
CA PRO A 74 5.74 -15.14 -5.23
C PRO A 74 6.70 -15.29 -4.04
N PRO A 75 6.93 -16.53 -3.57
CA PRO A 75 7.72 -16.79 -2.38
C PRO A 75 9.11 -16.14 -2.42
N SER A 76 9.55 -15.73 -1.24
CA SER A 76 10.66 -14.82 -0.99
C SER A 76 12.06 -15.27 -1.43
N SER A 77 12.21 -16.45 -2.03
CA SER A 77 13.49 -16.93 -2.58
C SER A 77 14.03 -16.03 -3.70
N VAL A 78 13.19 -15.15 -4.25
CA VAL A 78 13.53 -14.14 -5.26
C VAL A 78 13.98 -12.80 -4.66
N PHE A 79 13.65 -12.50 -3.39
CA PHE A 79 13.83 -11.17 -2.80
C PHE A 79 14.97 -11.13 -1.78
N LYS A 80 16.11 -10.55 -2.16
CA LYS A 80 17.31 -10.46 -1.31
C LYS A 80 17.19 -9.41 -0.20
N CYS A 81 16.40 -8.35 -0.40
CA CYS A 81 16.18 -7.29 0.59
C CYS A 81 14.84 -6.58 0.36
N CYS A 82 14.38 -5.80 1.35
CA CYS A 82 13.21 -4.93 1.21
C CYS A 82 13.34 -3.99 -0.01
N GLY A 83 14.56 -3.50 -0.25
CA GLY A 83 14.96 -2.71 -1.41
C GLY A 83 14.65 -3.33 -2.79
N SER A 84 14.86 -4.64 -2.95
CA SER A 84 14.57 -5.32 -4.22
C SER A 84 13.07 -5.50 -4.45
N MET A 85 12.28 -5.47 -3.36
CA MET A 85 10.82 -5.43 -3.46
C MET A 85 10.33 -4.04 -3.86
N LEU A 86 11.01 -2.95 -3.48
CA LEU A 86 10.64 -1.57 -3.88
C LEU A 86 10.47 -1.42 -5.39
N HIS A 87 11.28 -2.14 -6.17
CA HIS A 87 11.19 -2.17 -7.63
C HIS A 87 9.97 -2.93 -8.17
N LEU A 88 9.50 -3.97 -7.47
CA LEU A 88 8.29 -4.72 -7.82
C LEU A 88 7.01 -4.05 -7.30
N LEU A 89 7.14 -3.27 -6.23
CA LEU A 89 6.06 -2.58 -5.55
C LEU A 89 5.61 -1.30 -6.29
N GLU A 90 6.08 -1.07 -7.53
CA GLU A 90 5.78 0.08 -8.41
C GLU A 90 5.53 1.39 -7.63
N LEU A 91 6.57 1.85 -6.96
CA LEU A 91 6.58 3.19 -6.40
C LEU A 91 6.52 4.21 -7.54
N LYS A 92 5.41 4.96 -7.59
CA LYS A 92 5.39 6.24 -8.29
C LYS A 92 6.30 7.23 -7.55
N GLU A 93 7.50 7.39 -8.09
CA GLU A 93 8.36 8.59 -8.10
C GLU A 93 8.88 9.20 -6.78
N LEU A 94 8.73 8.59 -5.59
CA LEU A 94 9.10 9.28 -4.33
C LEU A 94 10.05 8.55 -3.37
N ILE A 95 10.87 7.59 -3.82
CA ILE A 95 11.99 7.11 -2.98
C ILE A 95 13.31 7.74 -3.41
N LEU A 96 13.77 8.65 -2.55
CA LEU A 96 15.06 9.33 -2.54
C LEU A 96 16.22 8.33 -2.50
N GLN A 97 17.06 8.39 -3.54
CA GLN A 97 18.43 7.88 -3.68
C GLN A 97 18.68 6.36 -3.45
N PRO A 98 19.31 5.67 -4.42
CA PRO A 98 19.61 4.23 -4.36
C PRO A 98 20.40 3.76 -3.13
N THR A 99 21.19 4.65 -2.52
CA THR A 99 22.05 4.35 -1.36
C THR A 99 21.26 4.05 -0.08
N SER A 100 20.01 4.52 0.04
CA SER A 100 19.16 4.25 1.19
C SER A 100 18.59 2.82 1.20
N MET A 101 18.65 2.10 0.08
CA MET A 101 18.01 0.78 -0.10
C MET A 101 18.68 -0.39 0.63
N CYS A 102 19.95 -0.24 1.02
CA CYS A 102 20.75 -1.32 1.63
C CYS A 102 21.12 -1.04 3.09
N GLN A 103 20.58 0.02 3.71
CA GLN A 103 20.94 0.44 5.07
C GLN A 103 19.87 0.14 6.12
N ILE A 104 18.77 -0.53 5.74
CA ILE A 104 17.69 -0.97 6.64
C ILE A 104 17.72 -2.48 6.78
#